data_AF-A0A8C2YZ74-F1
#
_entry.id   AF-A0A8C2YZ74-F1
#
_cell.length_a   1.000
_cell.length_b   1.000
_cell.length_c   1.000
_cell.angle_alpha   90.00
_cell.angle_beta   90.00
_cell.angle_gamma   90.00
#
_symmetry.space_group_name_H-M   'P 1'
#
loop_
_entity.id
_entity.type
_entity.pdbx_description
1 polymer ?
#
loop_
_entity_poly.entity_id
_entity_poly.type
_entity_poly.pdbx_seq_one_letter_code
_entity_poly.pdbx_strand_id
1 'polypeptide(L)'
;MNVSIPQLADTLFERTANSSWVVVFKALITSHHLMMYGNERLIQYLASRNTLFNLNNFLDKGALQGYDMSTFIRRYSRYLNEKAMSYRLVAVDFTKMKRGIDGVMRSMNTEKLIKTLPIIQNQLDALLDFQANPNELTNGVINSAFMLLFKDSIRLFAAYNEGVINLLEKYFDMKKTQCKDALDIYKKFLYRMTKLSEFLKVAEQVGIDQGDIPDLSQAPSSLLEALEQHLASLEGKKTKELNADTRASTLSSAVSTLSTTGMSFSRMDEKEKQQALEEEQARLQALKVTPSSGLHTPGLSPATLRRKLISAACIRDLVLSVTTQSSVPNLNSDLFDLQPAFIPAVQSNPSISTANSAWGGELHTHTHTHTHTHMQKDTY
;
A
#
# COMPACT_ATOMS: atom_id res chain seq x y z
N MET A 1 8.58 24.45 -11.81
CA MET A 1 9.83 23.71 -11.51
C MET A 1 9.56 22.23 -11.72
N ASN A 2 10.28 21.55 -12.61
CA ASN A 2 10.20 20.10 -12.74
C ASN A 2 11.10 19.46 -11.67
N VAL A 3 10.52 18.81 -10.67
CA VAL A 3 11.25 18.10 -9.63
C VAL A 3 11.74 16.76 -10.18
N SER A 4 13.03 16.46 -10.00
CA SER A 4 13.63 15.17 -10.38
C SER A 4 13.21 14.08 -9.40
N ILE A 5 12.43 13.11 -9.88
CA ILE A 5 11.94 11.98 -9.06
C ILE A 5 13.09 11.11 -8.52
N PRO A 6 14.12 10.76 -9.30
CA PRO A 6 15.29 10.04 -8.77
C PRO A 6 15.97 10.77 -7.60
N GLN A 7 16.24 12.07 -7.75
CA GLN A 7 16.90 12.86 -6.70
C GLN A 7 16.06 12.96 -5.42
N LEU A 8 14.74 13.12 -5.57
CA LEU A 8 13.81 13.11 -4.43
C LEU A 8 13.86 11.77 -3.68
N ALA A 9 13.80 10.66 -4.41
CA ALA A 9 13.85 9.33 -3.83
C ALA A 9 15.21 9.04 -3.18
N ASP A 10 16.32 9.43 -3.81
CA ASP A 10 17.66 9.26 -3.25
C ASP A 10 17.86 10.07 -1.97
N THR A 11 17.32 11.28 -1.90
CA THR A 11 17.31 12.09 -0.67
C THR A 11 16.55 11.35 0.44
N LEU A 12 15.39 10.75 0.16
CA LEU A 12 14.64 9.97 1.15
C LEU A 12 15.42 8.72 1.61
N PHE A 13 16.07 8.02 0.68
CA PHE A 13 16.91 6.86 1.03
C PHE A 13 18.09 7.26 1.93
N GLU A 14 18.76 8.37 1.64
CA GLU A 14 19.83 8.90 2.50
C GLU A 14 19.32 9.17 3.93
N ARG A 15 18.12 9.73 4.08
CA ARG A 15 17.51 9.94 5.40
C ARG A 15 17.22 8.62 6.13
N THR A 16 16.87 7.55 5.42
CA THR A 16 16.66 6.23 6.03
C THR A 16 17.95 5.54 6.49
N ALA A 17 19.13 6.01 6.06
CA ALA A 17 20.42 5.52 6.54
C ALA A 17 20.89 6.18 7.87
N ASN A 18 20.09 7.09 8.43
CA ASN A 18 20.42 7.75 9.69
C ASN A 18 20.32 6.78 10.89
N SER A 19 21.08 7.02 11.96
CA SER A 19 21.00 6.22 13.18
C SER A 19 19.79 6.53 14.06
N SER A 20 19.23 7.75 13.95
CA SER A 20 18.08 8.18 14.74
C SER A 20 16.78 7.58 14.21
N TRP A 21 16.08 6.84 15.08
CA TRP A 21 14.78 6.25 14.76
C TRP A 21 13.78 7.30 14.26
N VAL A 22 13.78 8.51 14.83
CA VAL A 22 12.87 9.60 14.46
C VAL A 22 13.09 10.01 13.01
N VAL A 23 14.35 10.16 12.60
CA VAL A 23 14.71 10.57 11.24
C VAL A 23 14.30 9.49 10.24
N VAL A 24 14.66 8.24 10.52
CA VAL A 24 14.36 7.10 9.65
C VAL A 24 12.86 6.90 9.50
N PHE A 25 12.12 6.89 10.62
CA PHE A 25 10.68 6.67 10.58
C PHE A 25 9.95 7.80 9.85
N LYS A 26 10.31 9.06 10.08
CA LYS A 26 9.74 10.19 9.33
C LYS A 26 10.06 10.15 7.84
N ALA A 27 11.24 9.66 7.44
CA ALA A 27 11.57 9.47 6.03
C ALA A 27 10.70 8.38 5.38
N LEU A 28 10.43 7.27 6.09
CA LEU A 28 9.50 6.24 5.63
C LEU A 28 8.07 6.79 5.52
N ILE A 29 7.59 7.52 6.54
CA ILE A 29 6.25 8.14 6.54
C ILE A 29 6.12 9.12 5.36
N THR A 30 7.15 9.93 5.12
CA THR A 30 7.17 10.87 3.98
C THR A 30 7.13 10.12 2.66
N SER A 31 7.88 9.02 2.54
CA SER A 31 7.86 8.16 1.35
C SER A 31 6.47 7.57 1.10
N HIS A 32 5.84 7.03 2.15
CA HIS A 32 4.48 6.49 2.08
C HIS A 32 3.46 7.57 1.68
N HIS A 33 3.56 8.75 2.30
CA HIS A 33 2.70 9.88 1.98
C HIS A 33 2.82 10.29 0.49
N LEU A 34 4.03 10.33 -0.05
CA LEU A 34 4.24 10.62 -1.47
C LEU A 34 3.74 9.48 -2.39
N MET A 35 3.81 8.23 -1.97
CA MET A 35 3.22 7.10 -2.72
C MET A 35 1.69 7.22 -2.78
N MET A 36 1.05 7.66 -1.68
CA MET A 36 -0.40 7.82 -1.59
C MET A 36 -0.92 9.08 -2.28
N TYR A 37 -0.41 10.26 -1.93
CA TYR A 37 -0.97 11.54 -2.38
C TYR A 37 -0.17 12.20 -3.50
N GLY A 38 1.06 11.75 -3.74
CA GLY A 38 1.92 12.27 -4.80
C GLY A 38 1.59 11.70 -6.17
N ASN A 39 2.33 12.19 -7.17
CA ASN A 39 2.25 11.70 -8.55
C ASN A 39 2.79 10.25 -8.65
N GLU A 40 2.13 9.42 -9.46
CA GLU A 40 2.48 8.00 -9.62
C GLU A 40 3.92 7.76 -10.10
N ARG A 41 4.56 8.76 -10.72
CA ARG A 41 5.97 8.66 -11.12
C ARG A 41 6.89 8.25 -9.98
N LEU A 42 6.61 8.63 -8.73
CA LEU A 42 7.43 8.20 -7.60
C LEU A 42 7.31 6.69 -7.36
N ILE A 43 6.08 6.16 -7.23
CA ILE A 43 5.89 4.71 -6.99
C ILE A 43 6.36 3.88 -8.19
N GLN A 44 6.22 4.39 -9.42
CA GLN A 44 6.80 3.78 -10.63
C GLN A 44 8.32 3.70 -10.55
N TYR A 45 8.98 4.80 -10.15
CA TYR A 45 10.42 4.81 -9.97
C TYR A 45 10.86 3.83 -8.88
N LEU A 46 10.21 3.83 -7.72
CA LEU A 46 10.49 2.87 -6.64
C LEU A 46 10.30 1.42 -7.11
N ALA A 47 9.19 1.12 -7.78
CA ALA A 47 8.90 -0.19 -8.34
C ALA A 47 9.93 -0.65 -9.39
N SER A 48 10.60 0.27 -10.08
CA SER A 48 11.65 -0.05 -11.07
C SER A 48 13.01 -0.39 -10.43
N ARG A 49 13.22 -0.10 -9.14
CA ARG A 49 14.49 -0.35 -8.45
C ARG A 49 14.59 -1.79 -7.95
N ASN A 50 15.80 -2.33 -7.97
CA ASN A 50 16.11 -3.63 -7.38
C ASN A 50 16.19 -3.59 -5.85
N THR A 51 16.59 -2.44 -5.29
CA THR A 51 16.72 -2.22 -3.85
C THR A 51 16.01 -0.94 -3.44
N LEU A 52 15.24 -1.05 -2.35
CA LEU A 52 14.46 0.02 -1.74
C LEU A 52 15.00 0.29 -0.33
N PHE A 53 14.18 0.16 0.70
CA PHE A 53 14.59 0.36 2.08
C PHE A 53 15.21 -0.92 2.66
N ASN A 54 16.49 -0.87 3.03
CA ASN A 54 17.20 -1.99 3.65
C ASN A 54 17.29 -1.81 5.17
N LEU A 55 16.16 -1.95 5.86
CA LEU A 55 16.06 -1.68 7.30
C LEU A 55 15.81 -2.94 8.13
N ASN A 56 15.94 -4.15 7.58
CA ASN A 56 15.63 -5.42 8.28
C ASN A 56 16.34 -5.58 9.63
N ASN A 57 17.55 -5.01 9.76
CA ASN A 57 18.36 -5.05 10.97
C ASN A 57 18.48 -3.68 11.67
N PHE A 58 17.62 -2.71 11.33
CA PHE A 58 17.64 -1.39 11.94
C PHE A 58 17.43 -1.48 13.45
N LEU A 59 18.28 -0.79 14.20
CA LEU A 59 18.22 -0.73 15.66
C LEU A 59 18.84 0.58 16.17
N ASP A 60 18.03 1.42 16.79
CA ASP A 60 18.47 2.60 17.53
C ASP A 60 18.58 2.27 19.02
N LYS A 61 19.81 2.26 19.55
CA LYS A 61 20.11 2.05 20.97
C LYS A 61 20.31 3.35 21.74
N GLY A 62 20.22 4.51 21.09
CA GLY A 62 20.52 5.81 21.68
C GLY A 62 19.48 6.31 22.68
N ALA A 63 18.25 5.78 22.62
CA ALA A 63 17.16 6.10 23.55
C ALA A 63 16.31 4.87 23.84
N LEU A 64 15.72 4.79 25.04
CA LEU A 64 14.84 3.68 25.44
C LEU A 64 13.69 3.48 24.43
N GLN A 65 13.07 4.58 24.00
CA GLN A 65 12.01 4.57 22.96
C GLN A 65 12.54 4.14 21.58
N GLY A 66 13.83 4.36 21.29
CA GLY A 66 14.44 3.96 20.02
C GLY A 66 14.43 2.45 19.82
N TYR A 67 14.58 1.68 20.90
CA TYR A 67 14.54 0.22 20.84
C TYR A 67 13.17 -0.29 20.38
N ASP A 68 12.09 0.19 21.00
CA ASP A 68 10.72 -0.19 20.66
C ASP A 68 10.35 0.25 19.24
N MET A 69 10.68 1.50 18.88
CA MET A 69 10.37 2.06 17.56
C MET A 69 11.14 1.37 16.43
N SER A 70 12.31 0.79 16.72
CA SER A 70 13.09 0.03 15.72
C SER A 70 12.34 -1.20 15.19
N THR A 71 11.48 -1.82 16.01
CA THR A 71 10.62 -2.93 15.56
C THR A 71 9.57 -2.45 14.57
N PHE A 72 8.92 -1.32 14.84
CA PHE A 72 7.93 -0.73 13.94
C PHE A 72 8.54 -0.20 12.65
N ILE A 73 9.73 0.38 12.69
CA ILE A 73 10.48 0.81 11.50
C ILE A 73 10.74 -0.37 10.56
N ARG A 74 11.19 -1.52 11.11
CA ARG A 74 11.42 -2.76 10.33
C ARG A 74 10.14 -3.23 9.64
N ARG A 75 9.04 -3.34 10.38
CA ARG A 75 7.74 -3.78 9.85
C ARG A 75 7.18 -2.81 8.81
N TYR A 76 7.23 -1.50 9.10
CA TYR A 76 6.75 -0.47 8.20
C TYR A 76 7.58 -0.39 6.90
N SER A 77 8.90 -0.49 7.01
CA SER A 77 9.79 -0.57 5.84
C SER A 77 9.47 -1.78 4.98
N ARG A 78 9.18 -2.95 5.58
CA ARG A 78 8.78 -4.14 4.84
C ARG A 78 7.48 -3.91 4.09
N TYR A 79 6.49 -3.27 4.72
CA TYR A 79 5.24 -2.91 4.05
C TYR A 79 5.47 -1.98 2.84
N LEU A 80 6.28 -0.93 2.98
CA LEU A 80 6.54 -0.02 1.85
C LEU A 80 7.28 -0.70 0.70
N ASN A 81 8.23 -1.59 1.01
CA ASN A 81 8.86 -2.42 0.00
C ASN A 81 7.83 -3.30 -0.71
N GLU A 82 6.95 -3.98 0.04
CA GLU A 82 5.90 -4.83 -0.53
C GLU A 82 4.90 -4.04 -1.39
N LYS A 83 4.52 -2.82 -0.98
CA LYS A 83 3.67 -1.91 -1.78
C LYS A 83 4.31 -1.57 -3.13
N ALA A 84 5.61 -1.28 -3.16
CA ALA A 84 6.33 -1.03 -4.41
C ALA A 84 6.50 -2.32 -5.25
N MET A 85 6.75 -3.46 -4.62
CA MET A 85 6.83 -4.77 -5.31
C MET A 85 5.48 -5.15 -5.94
N SER A 86 4.38 -4.94 -5.22
CA SER A 86 3.02 -5.11 -5.70
C SER A 86 2.77 -4.27 -6.94
N TYR A 87 3.09 -2.97 -6.89
CA TYR A 87 3.01 -2.08 -8.06
C TYR A 87 3.86 -2.60 -9.23
N ARG A 88 5.07 -3.10 -8.98
CA ARG A 88 5.94 -3.68 -10.04
C ARG A 88 5.29 -4.86 -10.75
N LEU A 89 4.57 -5.72 -10.03
CA LEU A 89 3.98 -6.94 -10.59
C LEU A 89 2.70 -6.68 -11.40
N VAL A 90 1.92 -5.65 -11.05
CA VAL A 90 0.62 -5.39 -11.70
C VAL A 90 0.52 -4.07 -12.44
N ALA A 91 1.53 -3.21 -12.35
CA ALA A 91 1.62 -1.88 -12.94
C ALA A 91 0.47 -0.93 -12.55
N VAL A 92 -0.15 -1.15 -11.38
CA VAL A 92 -1.26 -0.35 -10.84
C VAL A 92 -1.17 -0.35 -9.31
N ASP A 93 -1.50 0.77 -8.66
CA ASP A 93 -1.65 0.81 -7.20
C ASP A 93 -3.05 0.33 -6.80
N PHE A 94 -3.12 -0.80 -6.09
CA PHE A 94 -4.40 -1.36 -5.61
C PHE A 94 -5.21 -0.37 -4.77
N THR A 95 -4.55 0.57 -4.07
CA THR A 95 -5.26 1.56 -3.24
C THR A 95 -5.85 2.71 -4.05
N LYS A 96 -5.51 2.83 -5.34
CA LYS A 96 -5.99 3.87 -6.27
C LYS A 96 -6.87 3.34 -7.40
N MET A 97 -7.13 2.03 -7.43
CA MET A 97 -7.95 1.42 -8.48
C MET A 97 -9.40 1.94 -8.46
N LYS A 98 -9.99 2.08 -9.66
CA LYS A 98 -11.43 2.32 -9.79
C LYS A 98 -12.22 1.21 -9.08
N ARG A 99 -13.19 1.63 -8.27
CA ARG A 99 -14.09 0.80 -7.46
C ARG A 99 -15.51 0.70 -8.05
N GLY A 100 -16.30 -0.21 -7.52
CA GLY A 100 -17.71 -0.40 -7.81
C GLY A 100 -17.98 -1.49 -8.84
N ILE A 101 -19.18 -1.45 -9.43
CA ILE A 101 -19.64 -2.45 -10.41
C ILE A 101 -18.69 -2.51 -11.62
N ASP A 102 -18.22 -1.34 -12.08
CA ASP A 102 -17.21 -1.21 -13.15
C ASP A 102 -15.77 -1.14 -12.60
N GLY A 103 -15.55 -1.66 -11.39
CA GLY A 103 -14.24 -1.68 -10.74
C GLY A 103 -13.26 -2.59 -11.49
N VAL A 104 -11.97 -2.26 -11.44
CA VAL A 104 -10.92 -3.03 -12.13
C VAL A 104 -10.88 -4.47 -11.60
N MET A 105 -10.98 -4.63 -10.29
CA MET A 105 -10.98 -5.94 -9.65
C MET A 105 -12.29 -6.71 -9.89
N ARG A 106 -13.43 -6.00 -9.98
CA ARG A 106 -14.75 -6.61 -10.22
C ARG A 106 -14.91 -7.15 -11.64
N SER A 107 -14.28 -6.52 -12.63
CA SER A 107 -14.39 -6.88 -14.05
C SER A 107 -13.23 -7.74 -14.58
N MET A 108 -12.19 -7.99 -13.78
CA MET A 108 -11.00 -8.73 -14.20
C MET A 108 -11.34 -10.17 -14.68
N ASN A 109 -10.67 -10.63 -15.74
CA ASN A 109 -10.80 -12.02 -16.20
C ASN A 109 -10.21 -13.02 -15.20
N THR A 110 -10.72 -14.25 -15.19
CA THR A 110 -10.39 -15.29 -14.20
C THR A 110 -8.89 -15.60 -14.13
N GLU A 111 -8.22 -15.75 -15.27
CA GLU A 111 -6.80 -16.14 -15.32
C GLU A 111 -5.89 -15.08 -14.70
N LYS A 112 -6.15 -13.80 -15.00
CA LYS A 112 -5.43 -12.68 -14.41
C LYS A 112 -5.82 -12.50 -12.94
N LEU A 113 -7.10 -12.66 -12.60
CA LEU A 113 -7.61 -12.49 -11.24
C LEU A 113 -6.97 -13.46 -10.25
N ILE A 114 -6.91 -14.75 -10.58
CA ILE A 114 -6.30 -15.79 -9.73
C ILE A 114 -4.81 -15.49 -9.47
N LYS A 115 -4.10 -14.89 -10.43
CA LYS A 115 -2.70 -14.46 -10.25
C LYS A 115 -2.56 -13.14 -9.49
N THR A 116 -3.56 -12.27 -9.57
CA THR A 116 -3.53 -10.92 -8.98
C THR A 116 -3.90 -10.96 -7.49
N LEU A 117 -4.88 -11.77 -7.09
CA LEU A 117 -5.34 -11.85 -5.70
C LEU A 117 -4.22 -12.23 -4.70
N PRO A 118 -3.31 -13.18 -5.00
CA PRO A 118 -2.15 -13.45 -4.14
C PRO A 118 -1.22 -12.25 -3.92
N ILE A 119 -1.11 -11.35 -4.90
CA ILE A 119 -0.28 -10.15 -4.77
C ILE A 119 -0.90 -9.18 -3.77
N ILE A 120 -2.23 -8.98 -3.84
CA ILE A 120 -2.99 -8.20 -2.85
C ILE A 120 -2.86 -8.83 -1.46
N GLN A 121 -2.98 -10.15 -1.37
CA GLN A 121 -2.83 -10.90 -0.12
C GLN A 121 -1.47 -10.64 0.55
N ASN A 122 -0.38 -10.71 -0.21
CA ASN A 122 0.97 -10.48 0.31
C ASN A 122 1.17 -9.03 0.79
N GLN A 123 0.69 -8.06 0.02
CA GLN A 123 0.74 -6.65 0.42
C GLN A 123 -0.08 -6.39 1.69
N LEU A 124 -1.26 -7.01 1.81
CA LEU A 124 -2.10 -6.89 3.00
C LEU A 124 -1.46 -7.58 4.21
N ASP A 125 -0.82 -8.73 4.03
CA ASP A 125 -0.09 -9.40 5.12
C ASP A 125 1.05 -8.53 5.65
N ALA A 126 1.84 -7.93 4.75
CA ALA A 126 2.91 -7.02 5.14
C ALA A 126 2.38 -5.79 5.90
N LEU A 127 1.18 -5.31 5.56
CA LEU A 127 0.50 -4.23 6.27
C LEU A 127 0.09 -4.66 7.68
N LEU A 128 -0.62 -5.80 7.78
CA LEU A 128 -1.17 -6.32 9.03
C LEU A 128 -0.06 -6.80 9.98
N ASP A 129 1.11 -7.14 9.46
CA ASP A 129 2.32 -7.47 10.23
C ASP A 129 2.90 -6.28 11.00
N PHE A 130 2.37 -5.06 10.83
CA PHE A 130 2.72 -3.93 11.69
C PHE A 130 2.42 -4.22 13.17
N GLN A 131 1.31 -4.92 13.45
CA GLN A 131 0.92 -5.48 14.76
C GLN A 131 1.23 -4.54 15.94
N ALA A 132 0.77 -3.30 15.87
CA ALA A 132 0.86 -2.36 16.98
C ALA A 132 -0.34 -2.53 17.91
N ASN A 133 -0.10 -2.41 19.21
CA ASN A 133 -1.13 -2.32 20.23
C ASN A 133 -1.42 -0.85 20.57
N PRO A 134 -2.60 -0.52 21.12
CA PRO A 134 -2.95 0.85 21.51
C PRO A 134 -1.91 1.49 22.46
N ASN A 135 -1.36 0.69 23.38
CA ASN A 135 -0.36 1.14 24.36
C ASN A 135 1.01 1.46 23.75
N GLU A 136 1.27 1.06 22.50
CA GLU A 136 2.52 1.32 21.77
C GLU A 136 2.39 2.57 20.87
N LEU A 137 1.15 2.98 20.57
CA LEU A 137 0.77 4.14 19.75
C LEU A 137 0.81 5.44 20.58
N THR A 138 1.98 5.73 21.14
CA THR A 138 2.18 6.73 22.22
C THR A 138 2.71 8.08 21.74
N ASN A 139 3.14 8.19 20.48
CA ASN A 139 3.79 9.40 19.97
C ASN A 139 3.34 9.74 18.55
N GLY A 140 3.49 11.01 18.16
CA GLY A 140 3.00 11.52 16.88
C GLY A 140 3.64 10.85 15.65
N VAL A 141 4.86 10.30 15.75
CA VAL A 141 5.54 9.66 14.62
C VAL A 141 4.89 8.32 14.30
N ILE A 142 4.77 7.44 15.29
CA ILE A 142 4.12 6.13 15.08
C ILE A 142 2.62 6.29 14.76
N ASN A 143 1.94 7.27 15.36
CA ASN A 143 0.53 7.54 15.06
C ASN A 143 0.33 8.01 13.61
N SER A 144 1.25 8.84 13.09
CA SER A 144 1.23 9.23 11.67
C SER A 144 1.45 8.04 10.74
N ALA A 145 2.39 7.14 11.09
CA ALA A 145 2.62 5.92 10.32
C ALA A 145 1.39 5.01 10.31
N PHE A 146 0.80 4.77 11.49
CA PHE A 146 -0.37 3.94 11.68
C PHE A 146 -1.59 4.49 10.92
N MET A 147 -1.81 5.80 10.94
CA MET A 147 -2.88 6.45 10.18
C MET A 147 -2.77 6.20 8.67
N LEU A 148 -1.54 6.26 8.11
CA LEU A 148 -1.33 5.92 6.70
C LEU A 148 -1.58 4.43 6.42
N LEU A 149 -1.16 3.52 7.31
CA LEU A 149 -1.48 2.09 7.17
C LEU A 149 -2.97 1.84 7.24
N PHE A 150 -3.69 2.52 8.14
CA PHE A 150 -5.14 2.42 8.24
C PHE A 150 -5.81 2.83 6.94
N LYS A 151 -5.46 4.00 6.39
CA LYS A 151 -6.00 4.46 5.10
C LYS A 151 -5.73 3.49 3.96
N ASP A 152 -4.51 2.93 3.89
CA ASP A 152 -4.18 1.94 2.87
C ASP A 152 -4.86 0.58 3.14
N SER A 153 -5.12 0.19 4.38
CA SER A 153 -5.80 -1.08 4.70
C SER A 153 -7.25 -1.07 4.26
N ILE A 154 -7.96 0.04 4.48
CA ILE A 154 -9.34 0.22 4.00
C ILE A 154 -9.37 0.08 2.47
N ARG A 155 -8.52 0.84 1.78
CA ARG A 155 -8.48 0.83 0.31
C ARG A 155 -8.06 -0.51 -0.25
N LEU A 156 -7.01 -1.13 0.31
CA LEU A 156 -6.48 -2.40 -0.16
C LEU A 156 -7.51 -3.53 0.05
N PHE A 157 -8.18 -3.54 1.20
CA PHE A 157 -9.21 -4.54 1.47
C PHE A 157 -10.45 -4.36 0.58
N ALA A 158 -10.82 -3.12 0.23
CA ALA A 158 -11.88 -2.88 -0.75
C ALA A 158 -11.55 -3.52 -2.12
N ALA A 159 -10.31 -3.35 -2.61
CA ALA A 159 -9.84 -4.01 -3.83
C ALA A 159 -9.89 -5.54 -3.71
N TYR A 160 -9.45 -6.04 -2.55
CA TYR A 160 -9.41 -7.46 -2.29
C TYR A 160 -10.82 -8.07 -2.29
N ASN A 161 -11.77 -7.41 -1.61
CA ASN A 161 -13.16 -7.81 -1.51
C ASN A 161 -13.85 -7.82 -2.88
N GLU A 162 -13.65 -6.80 -3.72
CA GLU A 162 -14.15 -6.79 -5.10
C GLU A 162 -13.62 -7.97 -5.93
N GLY A 163 -12.32 -8.26 -5.79
CA GLY A 163 -11.69 -9.37 -6.48
C GLY A 163 -12.20 -10.74 -6.00
N VAL A 164 -12.47 -10.89 -4.71
CA VAL A 164 -13.06 -12.11 -4.16
C VAL A 164 -14.50 -12.29 -4.60
N ILE A 165 -15.31 -11.22 -4.66
CA ILE A 165 -16.67 -11.32 -5.21
C ILE A 165 -16.63 -11.79 -6.67
N ASN A 166 -15.78 -11.19 -7.50
CA ASN A 166 -15.59 -11.59 -8.90
C ASN A 166 -15.14 -13.07 -9.02
N LEU A 167 -14.23 -13.51 -8.13
CA LEU A 167 -13.77 -14.88 -8.06
C LEU A 167 -14.92 -15.86 -7.76
N LEU A 168 -15.76 -15.53 -6.77
CA LEU A 168 -16.89 -16.35 -6.34
C LEU A 168 -17.99 -16.42 -7.39
N GLU A 169 -18.30 -15.29 -8.05
CA GLU A 169 -19.30 -15.22 -9.14
C GLU A 169 -18.96 -16.16 -10.30
N LYS A 170 -17.66 -16.39 -10.56
CA LYS A 170 -17.18 -17.24 -11.65
C LYS A 170 -16.84 -18.66 -11.23
N TYR A 171 -16.84 -18.98 -9.93
CA TYR A 171 -16.23 -20.20 -9.37
C TYR A 171 -16.81 -21.49 -9.96
N PHE A 172 -18.13 -21.57 -10.12
CA PHE A 172 -18.80 -22.78 -10.59
C PHE A 172 -18.59 -23.05 -12.09
N ASP A 173 -18.09 -22.08 -12.84
CA ASP A 173 -17.74 -22.20 -14.26
C ASP A 173 -16.23 -22.45 -14.47
N MET A 174 -15.43 -22.49 -13.38
CA MET A 174 -13.99 -22.66 -13.45
C MET A 174 -13.59 -24.12 -13.68
N LYS A 175 -12.40 -24.31 -14.27
CA LYS A 175 -11.78 -25.63 -14.39
C LYS A 175 -11.29 -26.11 -13.02
N LYS A 176 -11.17 -27.44 -12.85
CA LYS A 176 -10.71 -28.08 -11.61
C LYS A 176 -9.47 -27.43 -10.97
N THR A 177 -8.44 -27.10 -11.74
CA THR A 177 -7.21 -26.45 -11.21
C THR A 177 -7.50 -25.05 -10.69
N GLN A 178 -8.26 -24.26 -11.45
CA GLN A 178 -8.69 -22.92 -11.06
C GLN A 178 -9.59 -22.95 -9.81
N CYS A 179 -10.48 -23.94 -9.67
CA CYS A 179 -11.28 -24.11 -8.45
C CYS A 179 -10.41 -24.37 -7.22
N LYS A 180 -9.33 -25.15 -7.35
CA LYS A 180 -8.38 -25.37 -6.24
C LYS A 180 -7.72 -24.06 -5.80
N ASP A 181 -7.18 -23.31 -6.75
CA ASP A 181 -6.51 -22.05 -6.47
C ASP A 181 -7.50 -21.02 -5.90
N ALA A 182 -8.70 -20.93 -6.48
CA ALA A 182 -9.75 -20.02 -6.03
C ALA A 182 -10.23 -20.34 -4.60
N LEU A 183 -10.40 -21.62 -4.28
CA LEU A 183 -10.80 -22.06 -2.94
C LEU A 183 -9.71 -21.75 -1.90
N ASP A 184 -8.44 -21.97 -2.22
CA ASP A 184 -7.31 -21.59 -1.34
C ASP A 184 -7.29 -20.07 -1.11
N ILE A 185 -7.45 -19.27 -2.18
CA ILE A 185 -7.56 -17.82 -2.09
C ILE A 185 -8.72 -17.39 -1.19
N TYR A 186 -9.88 -18.02 -1.31
CA TYR A 186 -11.05 -17.69 -0.49
C TYR A 186 -10.86 -18.05 0.99
N LYS A 187 -10.29 -19.22 1.31
CA LYS A 187 -9.96 -19.58 2.70
C LYS A 187 -8.98 -18.58 3.32
N LYS A 188 -7.96 -18.19 2.55
CA LYS A 188 -6.99 -17.15 2.90
C LYS A 188 -7.60 -15.77 3.07
N PHE A 189 -8.66 -15.44 2.32
CA PHE A 189 -9.45 -14.22 2.48
C PHE A 189 -10.16 -14.18 3.84
N LEU A 190 -10.85 -15.27 4.22
CA LEU A 190 -11.55 -15.34 5.51
C LEU A 190 -10.60 -15.12 6.69
N TYR A 191 -9.41 -15.72 6.66
CA TYR A 191 -8.39 -15.50 7.69
C TYR A 191 -7.94 -14.03 7.78
N ARG A 192 -7.66 -13.40 6.63
CA ARG A 192 -7.23 -11.99 6.56
C ARG A 192 -8.34 -11.04 6.99
N MET A 193 -9.60 -11.37 6.74
CA MET A 193 -10.75 -10.59 7.21
C MET A 193 -10.80 -10.53 8.74
N THR A 194 -10.53 -11.64 9.43
CA THR A 194 -10.40 -11.67 10.89
C THR A 194 -9.23 -10.81 11.36
N LYS A 195 -8.06 -10.94 10.73
CA LYS A 195 -6.87 -10.13 11.07
C LYS A 195 -7.09 -8.63 10.84
N LEU A 196 -7.79 -8.26 9.78
CA LEU A 196 -8.18 -6.87 9.54
C LEU A 196 -9.13 -6.38 10.64
N SER A 197 -10.11 -7.18 11.07
CA SER A 197 -10.99 -6.81 12.18
C SER A 197 -10.20 -6.51 13.47
N GLU A 198 -9.20 -7.32 13.79
CA GLU A 198 -8.29 -7.06 14.93
C GLU A 198 -7.55 -5.72 14.76
N PHE A 199 -7.02 -5.45 13.57
CA PHE A 199 -6.35 -4.18 13.25
C PHE A 199 -7.30 -2.98 13.37
N LEU A 200 -8.54 -3.08 12.88
CA LEU A 200 -9.54 -2.00 12.96
C LEU A 200 -9.99 -1.72 14.40
N LYS A 201 -10.01 -2.73 15.28
CA LYS A 201 -10.27 -2.51 16.72
C LYS A 201 -9.18 -1.67 17.39
N VAL A 202 -7.91 -1.86 17.00
CA VAL A 202 -6.82 -1.01 17.49
C VAL A 202 -7.02 0.43 17.00
N ALA A 203 -7.41 0.62 15.73
CA ALA A 203 -7.74 1.92 15.17
C ALA A 203 -8.84 2.65 15.94
N GLU A 204 -9.92 1.95 16.28
CA GLU A 204 -11.00 2.49 17.12
C GLU A 204 -10.48 2.95 18.49
N GLN A 205 -9.65 2.14 19.15
CA GLN A 205 -9.14 2.42 20.49
C GLN A 205 -8.18 3.60 20.56
N VAL A 206 -7.50 3.93 19.45
CA VAL A 206 -6.63 5.11 19.36
C VAL A 206 -7.35 6.37 18.87
N GLY A 207 -8.69 6.31 18.77
CA GLY A 207 -9.53 7.47 18.48
C GLY A 207 -9.76 7.75 17.00
N ILE A 208 -9.64 6.74 16.13
CA ILE A 208 -10.18 6.85 14.76
C ILE A 208 -11.71 6.78 14.84
N ASP A 209 -12.38 7.76 14.24
CA ASP A 209 -13.83 7.88 14.28
C ASP A 209 -14.51 6.58 13.81
N GLN A 210 -15.50 6.10 14.58
CA GLN A 210 -16.26 4.89 14.22
C GLN A 210 -16.92 4.99 12.84
N GLY A 211 -17.24 6.21 12.38
CA GLY A 211 -17.78 6.44 11.04
C GLY A 211 -16.78 6.18 9.90
N ASP A 212 -15.48 6.16 10.20
CA ASP A 212 -14.40 5.87 9.25
C ASP A 212 -13.97 4.39 9.28
N ILE A 213 -14.48 3.61 10.24
CA ILE A 213 -14.19 2.18 10.40
C ILE A 213 -15.26 1.37 9.68
N PRO A 214 -14.91 0.62 8.62
CA PRO A 214 -15.88 -0.18 7.89
C PRO A 214 -16.38 -1.37 8.72
N ASP A 215 -17.68 -1.62 8.64
CA ASP A 215 -18.30 -2.82 9.20
C ASP A 215 -17.91 -4.07 8.40
N LEU A 216 -17.49 -5.12 9.12
CA LEU A 216 -17.01 -6.38 8.57
C LEU A 216 -18.03 -7.47 8.87
N SER A 217 -18.86 -7.79 7.87
CA SER A 217 -19.80 -8.91 7.98
C SER A 217 -19.20 -10.19 7.40
N GLN A 218 -19.07 -11.23 8.22
CA GLN A 218 -18.53 -12.51 7.74
C GLN A 218 -19.50 -13.21 6.81
N ALA A 219 -18.96 -13.83 5.76
CA ALA A 219 -19.74 -14.62 4.82
C ALA A 219 -20.30 -15.88 5.51
N PRO A 220 -21.48 -16.39 5.09
CA PRO A 220 -22.05 -17.62 5.62
C PRO A 220 -21.10 -18.82 5.46
N SER A 221 -20.94 -19.64 6.52
CA SER A 221 -20.11 -20.85 6.48
C SER A 221 -20.59 -21.86 5.44
N SER A 222 -21.90 -21.87 5.14
CA SER A 222 -22.51 -22.69 4.10
C SER A 222 -21.94 -22.47 2.71
N LEU A 223 -21.43 -21.26 2.40
CA LEU A 223 -20.74 -21.02 1.13
C LEU A 223 -19.47 -21.85 1.03
N LEU A 224 -18.65 -21.89 2.09
CA LEU A 224 -17.39 -22.62 2.07
C LEU A 224 -17.63 -24.12 1.79
N GLU A 225 -18.63 -24.70 2.45
CA GLU A 225 -19.05 -26.08 2.23
C GLU A 225 -19.48 -26.31 0.76
N ALA A 226 -20.25 -25.39 0.19
CA ALA A 226 -20.70 -25.49 -1.20
C ALA A 226 -19.52 -25.46 -2.21
N LEU A 227 -18.52 -24.61 -1.96
CA LEU A 227 -17.32 -24.52 -2.80
C LEU A 227 -16.47 -25.80 -2.71
N GLU A 228 -16.31 -26.35 -1.50
CA GLU A 228 -15.57 -27.60 -1.25
C GLU A 228 -16.24 -28.80 -1.90
N GLN A 229 -17.56 -28.90 -1.81
CA GLN A 229 -18.32 -30.00 -2.42
C GLN A 229 -18.28 -29.94 -3.95
N HIS A 230 -18.35 -28.75 -4.55
CA HIS A 230 -18.19 -28.60 -5.99
C HIS A 230 -16.80 -29.07 -6.46
N LEU A 231 -15.74 -28.68 -5.75
CA LEU A 231 -14.39 -29.15 -6.04
C LEU A 231 -14.25 -30.67 -5.87
N ALA A 232 -14.89 -31.26 -4.85
CA ALA A 232 -14.90 -32.70 -4.62
C ALA A 232 -15.62 -33.47 -5.75
N SER A 233 -16.73 -32.92 -6.27
CA SER A 233 -17.43 -33.47 -7.45
C SER A 233 -16.54 -33.47 -8.69
N LEU A 234 -15.81 -32.36 -8.95
CA LEU A 234 -14.80 -32.30 -10.02
C LEU A 234 -13.59 -33.23 -9.79
N GLU A 235 -13.35 -33.67 -8.56
CA GLU A 235 -12.35 -34.69 -8.22
C GLU A 235 -12.83 -36.13 -8.40
N GLY A 236 -14.10 -36.35 -8.72
CA GLY A 236 -14.70 -37.68 -8.84
C GLY A 236 -14.99 -38.34 -7.48
N LYS A 237 -14.95 -37.58 -6.37
CA LYS A 237 -15.33 -38.08 -5.04
C LYS A 237 -16.85 -38.10 -4.94
N LYS A 238 -17.43 -39.28 -4.64
CA LYS A 238 -18.87 -39.41 -4.34
C LYS A 238 -19.22 -38.54 -3.12
N THR A 239 -19.78 -37.37 -3.38
CA THR A 239 -20.29 -36.43 -2.40
C THR A 239 -21.79 -36.26 -2.62
N LYS A 240 -22.56 -35.92 -1.57
CA LYS A 240 -23.96 -35.49 -1.75
C LYS A 240 -23.91 -34.22 -2.59
N GLU A 241 -24.31 -34.27 -3.84
CA GLU A 241 -24.39 -33.08 -4.67
C GLU A 241 -25.45 -32.14 -4.10
N LEU A 242 -25.06 -30.92 -3.72
CA LEU A 242 -26.02 -29.84 -3.50
C LEU A 242 -26.71 -29.54 -4.82
N ASN A 243 -28.04 -29.39 -4.80
CA ASN A 243 -28.81 -28.93 -5.94
C ASN A 243 -28.29 -27.56 -6.42
N ALA A 244 -28.37 -27.31 -7.73
CA ALA A 244 -27.92 -26.06 -8.34
C ALA A 244 -28.56 -24.82 -7.68
N ASP A 245 -29.84 -24.92 -7.32
CA ASP A 245 -30.59 -23.85 -6.64
C ASP A 245 -30.02 -23.52 -5.25
N THR A 246 -29.59 -24.54 -4.51
CA THR A 246 -28.96 -24.38 -3.19
C THR A 246 -27.59 -23.71 -3.31
N ARG A 247 -26.82 -24.04 -4.36
CA ARG A 247 -25.53 -23.38 -4.64
C ARG A 247 -25.74 -21.91 -5.04
N ALA A 248 -26.71 -21.65 -5.91
CA ALA A 248 -27.02 -20.28 -6.36
C ALA A 248 -27.49 -19.39 -5.20
N SER A 249 -28.36 -19.91 -4.32
CA SER A 249 -28.86 -19.15 -3.16
C SER A 249 -27.77 -18.88 -2.11
N THR A 250 -26.94 -19.88 -1.79
CA THR A 250 -25.79 -19.71 -0.86
C THR A 250 -24.75 -18.74 -1.44
N LEU A 251 -24.46 -18.82 -2.74
CA LEU A 251 -23.57 -17.87 -3.42
C LEU A 251 -24.15 -16.45 -3.40
N SER A 252 -25.41 -16.28 -3.78
CA SER A 252 -26.06 -14.96 -3.84
C SER A 252 -26.11 -14.27 -2.48
N SER A 253 -26.46 -15.00 -1.42
CA SER A 253 -26.44 -14.47 -0.05
C SER A 253 -25.05 -14.03 0.39
N ALA A 254 -24.02 -14.84 0.15
CA ALA A 254 -22.64 -14.47 0.47
C ALA A 254 -22.16 -13.26 -0.34
N VAL A 255 -22.37 -13.23 -1.66
CA VAL A 255 -22.01 -12.09 -2.52
C VAL A 255 -22.71 -10.81 -2.06
N SER A 256 -23.96 -10.90 -1.61
CA SER A 256 -24.70 -9.75 -1.06
C SER A 256 -24.07 -9.23 0.25
N THR A 257 -23.67 -10.13 1.15
CA THR A 257 -22.95 -9.79 2.39
C THR A 257 -21.60 -9.13 2.10
N LEU A 258 -20.78 -9.72 1.22
CA LEU A 258 -19.50 -9.14 0.82
C LEU A 258 -19.69 -7.79 0.10
N SER A 259 -20.73 -7.64 -0.71
CA SER A 259 -21.03 -6.36 -1.39
C SER A 259 -21.43 -5.28 -0.40
N THR A 260 -22.20 -5.63 0.63
CA THR A 260 -22.56 -4.71 1.73
C THR A 260 -21.34 -4.25 2.50
N THR A 261 -20.44 -5.19 2.84
CA THR A 261 -19.13 -4.88 3.40
C THR A 261 -18.37 -3.92 2.48
N GLY A 262 -18.30 -4.20 1.17
CA GLY A 262 -17.65 -3.35 0.17
C GLY A 262 -18.18 -1.91 0.11
N MET A 263 -19.50 -1.70 0.25
CA MET A 263 -20.10 -0.36 0.33
C MET A 263 -19.66 0.42 1.57
N SER A 264 -19.35 -0.26 2.67
CA SER A 264 -18.83 0.36 3.88
C SER A 264 -17.42 0.94 3.64
N PHE A 265 -16.57 0.20 2.92
CA PHE A 265 -15.23 0.64 2.55
C PHE A 265 -15.22 1.82 1.57
N SER A 266 -16.21 1.95 0.67
CA SER A 266 -16.25 3.06 -0.30
C SER A 266 -16.65 4.41 0.31
N ARG A 267 -17.38 4.41 1.45
CA ARG A 267 -17.78 5.64 2.14
C ARG A 267 -16.59 6.50 2.59
N MET A 268 -15.48 5.85 2.97
CA MET A 268 -14.27 6.56 3.39
C MET A 268 -13.63 7.34 2.23
N ASP A 269 -13.56 6.75 1.03
CA ASP A 269 -13.03 7.41 -0.17
C ASP A 269 -13.87 8.62 -0.59
N GLU A 270 -15.19 8.52 -0.49
CA GLU A 270 -16.11 9.62 -0.80
C GLU A 270 -16.00 10.75 0.22
N LYS A 271 -15.91 10.42 1.51
CA LYS A 271 -15.73 11.41 2.60
C LYS A 271 -14.42 12.18 2.45
N GLU A 272 -13.31 11.50 2.15
CA GLU A 272 -12.00 12.16 1.98
C GLU A 272 -11.98 13.09 0.76
N LYS A 273 -12.62 12.69 -0.35
CA LYS A 273 -12.80 13.58 -1.51
C LYS A 273 -13.66 14.80 -1.19
N GLN A 274 -14.74 14.62 -0.45
CA GLN A 274 -15.63 15.71 -0.06
C GLN A 274 -14.91 16.70 0.86
N GLN A 275 -14.13 16.22 1.82
CA GLN A 275 -13.32 17.05 2.71
C GLN A 275 -12.26 17.84 1.94
N ALA A 276 -11.56 17.23 1.00
CA ALA A 276 -10.57 17.93 0.18
C ALA A 276 -11.20 19.04 -0.69
N LEU A 277 -12.42 18.79 -1.22
CA LEU A 277 -13.15 19.79 -1.97
C LEU A 277 -13.61 20.97 -1.09
N GLU A 278 -14.10 20.66 0.11
CA GLU A 278 -14.53 21.67 1.09
C GLU A 278 -13.35 22.52 1.59
N GLU A 279 -12.21 21.91 1.87
CA GLU A 279 -10.98 22.63 2.26
C GLU A 279 -10.51 23.58 1.14
N GLU A 280 -10.49 23.12 -0.12
CA GLU A 280 -10.13 23.98 -1.25
C GLU A 280 -11.14 25.11 -1.47
N GLN A 281 -12.45 24.83 -1.32
CA GLN A 281 -13.48 25.87 -1.38
C GLN A 281 -13.34 26.90 -0.26
N ALA A 282 -13.06 26.47 0.98
CA ALA A 282 -12.81 27.35 2.11
C ALA A 282 -11.57 28.23 1.86
N ARG A 283 -10.50 27.66 1.31
CA ARG A 283 -9.28 28.39 0.93
C ARG A 283 -9.55 29.44 -0.16
N LEU A 284 -10.36 29.10 -1.17
CA LEU A 284 -10.78 30.03 -2.22
C LEU A 284 -11.70 31.15 -1.70
N GLN A 285 -12.57 30.85 -0.73
CA GLN A 285 -13.42 31.84 -0.08
C GLN A 285 -12.60 32.83 0.76
N ALA A 286 -11.61 32.34 1.51
CA ALA A 286 -10.70 33.19 2.28
C ALA A 286 -9.93 34.19 1.38
N LEU A 287 -9.56 33.78 0.17
CA LEU A 287 -8.92 34.66 -0.83
C LEU A 287 -9.88 35.71 -1.40
N LYS A 288 -11.17 35.41 -1.55
CA LYS A 288 -12.20 36.37 -2.04
C LYS A 288 -12.61 37.41 -0.99
N VAL A 289 -12.52 37.08 0.30
CA VAL A 289 -12.92 37.98 1.41
C VAL A 289 -11.82 39.00 1.76
N THR A 290 -10.68 39.02 1.04
CA THR A 290 -9.69 40.10 1.13
C THR A 290 -10.03 41.17 0.09
N PRO A 291 -10.74 42.27 0.43
CA PRO A 291 -11.13 43.26 -0.55
C PRO A 291 -9.95 44.18 -0.83
N SER A 292 -9.81 44.55 -2.10
CA SER A 292 -9.06 45.70 -2.57
C SER A 292 -9.49 46.97 -1.83
N SER A 293 -8.79 47.33 -0.75
CA SER A 293 -8.92 48.63 -0.11
C SER A 293 -7.96 49.62 -0.79
N GLY A 294 -8.53 50.36 -1.75
CA GLY A 294 -8.35 51.81 -1.90
C GLY A 294 -6.93 52.37 -1.94
N LEU A 295 -6.51 52.71 -3.15
CA LEU A 295 -5.54 53.76 -3.44
C LEU A 295 -5.90 55.06 -2.69
N HIS A 296 -5.12 55.43 -1.67
CA HIS A 296 -5.05 56.80 -1.15
C HIS A 296 -3.60 57.17 -0.81
N THR A 297 -2.99 57.96 -1.69
CA THR A 297 -1.87 58.86 -1.35
C THR A 297 -2.36 59.97 -0.42
N PRO A 298 -1.52 60.42 0.53
CA PRO A 298 -1.06 61.80 0.44
C PRO A 298 0.44 61.94 0.73
N GLY A 299 0.99 63.02 0.19
CA GLY A 299 2.43 63.27 0.11
C GLY A 299 3.07 64.02 1.28
N LEU A 300 4.38 64.18 1.12
CA LEU A 300 5.28 65.24 1.63
C LEU A 300 5.90 65.10 3.05
N SER A 301 7.11 64.53 3.05
CA SER A 301 8.39 65.17 3.49
C SER A 301 8.77 65.33 4.99
N PRO A 302 10.09 65.47 5.31
CA PRO A 302 10.76 64.68 6.36
C PRO A 302 11.40 65.50 7.52
N ALA A 303 11.71 64.86 8.66
CA ALA A 303 12.78 65.29 9.60
C ALA A 303 13.08 64.29 10.76
N THR A 304 14.31 63.76 10.73
CA THR A 304 15.35 63.75 11.80
C THR A 304 15.14 63.12 13.21
N LEU A 305 16.05 62.15 13.49
CA LEU A 305 16.69 61.76 14.78
C LEU A 305 15.83 61.35 16.00
N ARG A 306 16.00 60.10 16.49
CA ARG A 306 16.96 59.78 17.58
C ARG A 306 17.05 58.27 17.89
N ARG A 307 18.28 57.87 18.22
CA ARG A 307 18.82 56.56 18.60
C ARG A 307 18.48 56.17 20.05
N LYS A 308 18.07 54.92 20.31
CA LYS A 308 18.61 54.07 21.41
C LYS A 308 18.22 52.58 21.27
N LEU A 309 19.20 51.71 21.56
CA LEU A 309 19.20 50.24 21.58
C LEU A 309 18.17 49.69 22.62
N ILE A 310 17.64 48.46 22.55
CA ILE A 310 18.25 47.16 22.90
C ILE A 310 17.29 45.98 22.52
N SER A 311 17.85 44.90 21.96
CA SER A 311 17.47 43.46 22.01
C SER A 311 16.02 42.98 21.76
N ALA A 312 15.81 42.28 20.64
CA ALA A 312 15.49 40.84 20.54
C ALA A 312 14.95 40.54 19.12
N ALA A 313 15.74 39.83 18.31
CA ALA A 313 15.39 39.49 16.94
C ALA A 313 14.30 38.41 16.89
N CYS A 314 13.14 38.80 16.39
CA CYS A 314 12.16 37.95 15.72
C CYS A 314 12.53 37.92 14.23
N ILE A 315 12.60 36.74 13.59
CA ILE A 315 12.37 36.62 12.14
C ILE A 315 11.56 35.34 11.87
N ARG A 316 10.24 35.51 11.83
CA ARG A 316 9.32 34.71 11.01
C ARG A 316 9.09 35.46 9.69
N ASP A 317 8.96 34.67 8.63
CA ASP A 317 8.30 34.98 7.35
C ASP A 317 8.94 36.02 6.42
N LEU A 318 9.81 35.54 5.53
CA LEU A 318 9.96 36.09 4.18
C LEU A 318 9.23 35.16 3.20
N VAL A 319 8.02 35.54 2.80
CA VAL A 319 7.42 35.08 1.54
C VAL A 319 7.65 36.20 0.53
N LEU A 320 8.55 35.96 -0.41
CA LEU A 320 8.76 36.82 -1.57
C LEU A 320 7.62 36.60 -2.56
N SER A 321 6.71 37.56 -2.61
CA SER A 321 5.73 37.74 -3.68
C SER A 321 6.45 38.28 -4.93
N VAL A 322 6.52 37.50 -6.00
CA VAL A 322 6.79 38.03 -7.35
C VAL A 322 5.47 38.05 -8.10
N THR A 323 4.97 39.26 -8.32
CA THR A 323 3.87 39.56 -9.24
C THR A 323 4.39 39.53 -10.67
N THR A 324 3.72 38.78 -11.56
CA THR A 324 3.77 39.05 -13.01
C THR A 324 2.34 39.08 -13.54
N GLN A 325 2.07 40.14 -14.32
CA GLN A 325 0.77 40.50 -14.86
C GLN A 325 0.28 39.51 -15.92
N SER A 326 -1.04 39.42 -16.01
CA SER A 326 -1.82 38.69 -17.01
C SER A 326 -1.56 39.14 -18.45
N SER A 327 -1.52 38.18 -19.37
CA SER A 327 -2.12 38.35 -20.71
C SER A 327 -2.57 36.98 -21.21
N VAL A 328 -3.90 36.82 -21.34
CA VAL A 328 -4.54 35.71 -22.05
C VAL A 328 -4.81 36.17 -23.47
N PRO A 329 -4.47 35.36 -24.49
CA PRO A 329 -5.31 35.25 -25.65
C PRO A 329 -5.91 33.85 -25.73
N ASN A 330 -7.19 33.87 -26.03
CA ASN A 330 -8.09 32.76 -26.31
C ASN A 330 -7.62 31.98 -27.56
N LEU A 331 -7.44 30.66 -27.48
CA LEU A 331 -7.36 29.77 -28.65
C LEU A 331 -8.08 28.45 -28.32
N ASN A 332 -9.14 28.22 -29.10
CA ASN A 332 -9.92 26.99 -29.17
C ASN A 332 -9.07 25.82 -29.73
N SER A 333 -9.48 24.60 -29.35
CA SER A 333 -9.44 23.32 -30.09
C SER A 333 -8.16 22.86 -30.80
N ASP A 334 -7.90 21.55 -30.64
CA ASP A 334 -6.95 20.70 -31.39
C ASP A 334 -5.53 20.57 -30.82
N LEU A 335 -5.33 19.59 -29.93
CA LEU A 335 -4.14 18.73 -29.97
C LEU A 335 -4.36 17.42 -29.19
N PHE A 336 -5.35 16.63 -29.60
CA PHE A 336 -5.26 15.18 -29.46
C PHE A 336 -4.31 14.70 -30.56
N ASP A 337 -3.07 14.41 -30.19
CA ASP A 337 -2.30 13.27 -30.68
C ASP A 337 -0.91 13.34 -30.07
N LEU A 338 -0.46 12.21 -29.50
CA LEU A 338 0.90 11.67 -29.49
C LEU A 338 0.98 10.62 -28.35
N GLN A 339 0.69 9.37 -28.72
CA GLN A 339 1.23 8.19 -28.05
C GLN A 339 2.76 8.27 -27.99
N PRO A 340 3.38 7.66 -26.96
CA PRO A 340 4.62 6.95 -27.20
C PRO A 340 4.44 5.45 -26.99
N ALA A 341 4.59 4.70 -28.07
CA ALA A 341 4.85 3.27 -28.04
C ALA A 341 6.17 2.99 -27.30
N PHE A 342 6.13 2.07 -26.34
CA PHE A 342 7.32 1.61 -25.63
C PHE A 342 7.94 0.46 -26.43
N ILE A 343 9.14 0.67 -26.99
CA ILE A 343 9.98 -0.37 -27.62
C ILE A 343 11.20 -0.58 -26.72
N PRO A 344 11.45 -1.77 -26.15
CA PRO A 344 12.68 -2.03 -25.42
C PRO A 344 13.82 -2.25 -26.41
N ALA A 345 14.80 -1.36 -26.43
CA ALA A 345 16.06 -1.57 -27.12
C ALA A 345 16.95 -2.52 -26.31
N VAL A 346 17.15 -3.73 -26.83
CA VAL A 346 18.19 -4.67 -26.38
C VAL A 346 19.52 -4.19 -26.98
N GLN A 347 20.44 -3.73 -26.13
CA GLN A 347 21.84 -3.56 -26.51
C GLN A 347 22.67 -4.63 -25.82
N SER A 348 22.98 -5.69 -26.58
CA SER A 348 24.08 -6.60 -26.33
C SER A 348 25.34 -6.03 -26.97
N ASN A 349 26.44 -5.98 -26.24
CA ASN A 349 27.77 -6.10 -26.85
C ASN A 349 28.75 -6.83 -25.91
N PRO A 350 29.74 -7.56 -26.47
CA PRO A 350 30.44 -8.63 -25.78
C PRO A 350 31.75 -8.15 -25.14
N SER A 351 32.27 -8.92 -24.19
CA SER A 351 33.67 -8.83 -23.77
C SER A 351 34.21 -10.23 -23.57
N ILE A 352 35.01 -10.66 -24.54
CA ILE A 352 35.89 -11.83 -24.48
C ILE A 352 37.14 -11.40 -23.70
N SER A 353 37.54 -12.19 -22.71
CA SER A 353 38.93 -12.31 -22.27
C SER A 353 39.16 -13.71 -21.74
N THR A 354 39.92 -14.46 -22.53
CA THR A 354 40.35 -15.83 -22.37
C THR A 354 41.45 -15.93 -21.31
N ALA A 355 41.38 -16.92 -20.43
CA ALA A 355 42.57 -17.56 -19.85
C ALA A 355 42.24 -19.02 -19.52
N ASN A 356 42.84 -19.92 -20.31
CA ASN A 356 42.84 -21.36 -20.16
C ASN A 356 43.69 -21.78 -18.95
N SER A 357 43.20 -22.78 -18.21
CA SER A 357 44.01 -23.96 -17.89
C SER A 357 43.09 -25.11 -17.49
N ALA A 358 43.18 -26.21 -18.25
CA ALA A 358 42.78 -27.58 -17.92
C ALA A 358 43.30 -27.97 -16.52
N TRP A 359 42.81 -28.97 -15.80
CA TRP A 359 42.78 -30.43 -15.97
C TRP A 359 41.65 -30.92 -15.02
N GLY A 360 40.80 -31.93 -15.23
CA GLY A 360 40.94 -33.21 -15.90
C GLY A 360 40.73 -34.34 -14.88
N GLY A 361 39.53 -34.96 -14.84
CA GLY A 361 39.22 -36.27 -14.21
C GLY A 361 39.07 -36.28 -12.67
N GLU A 362 38.30 -37.16 -12.01
CA GLU A 362 37.34 -38.19 -12.40
C GLU A 362 36.60 -38.67 -11.12
N LEU A 363 35.51 -39.42 -11.31
CA LEU A 363 34.59 -40.05 -10.36
C LEU A 363 35.25 -40.75 -9.14
N HIS A 364 34.55 -40.79 -7.99
CA HIS A 364 34.19 -42.05 -7.31
C HIS A 364 33.17 -41.87 -6.18
N THR A 365 32.10 -42.66 -6.26
CA THR A 365 31.08 -42.95 -5.26
C THR A 365 31.57 -43.95 -4.21
N HIS A 366 31.23 -43.78 -2.94
CA HIS A 366 31.02 -44.92 -2.03
C HIS A 366 29.99 -44.64 -0.92
N THR A 367 28.92 -45.42 -0.96
CA THR A 367 27.99 -45.83 0.10
C THR A 367 28.63 -46.84 1.04
N HIS A 368 28.22 -46.86 2.33
CA HIS A 368 28.13 -47.99 3.28
C HIS A 368 28.15 -47.44 4.73
N THR A 369 27.48 -47.94 5.78
CA THR A 369 26.34 -48.85 6.05
C THR A 369 25.98 -48.65 7.54
N HIS A 370 24.73 -48.98 7.92
CA HIS A 370 24.28 -49.14 9.30
C HIS A 370 24.95 -50.33 10.03
N THR A 371 25.20 -50.19 11.33
CA THR A 371 25.16 -51.30 12.30
C THR A 371 24.62 -50.84 13.66
N HIS A 372 23.72 -51.67 14.19
CA HIS A 372 22.98 -51.57 15.45
C HIS A 372 23.64 -52.54 16.45
N THR A 373 23.87 -52.13 17.71
CA THR A 373 24.03 -53.09 18.82
C THR A 373 23.59 -52.47 20.14
N HIS A 374 23.07 -53.33 21.02
CA HIS A 374 22.15 -53.06 22.12
C HIS A 374 22.79 -53.44 23.46
N MET A 375 22.36 -52.77 24.54
CA MET A 375 22.43 -53.13 25.98
C MET A 375 23.79 -53.08 26.71
N GLN A 376 23.84 -52.36 27.85
CA GLN A 376 23.64 -52.99 29.18
C GLN A 376 23.39 -51.93 30.28
N LYS A 377 22.56 -52.32 31.26
CA LYS A 377 22.23 -51.62 32.50
C LYS A 377 23.48 -51.44 33.37
N ASP A 378 23.51 -50.39 34.20
CA ASP A 378 23.88 -50.54 35.59
C ASP A 378 23.22 -49.49 36.49
N THR A 379 22.96 -49.96 37.69
CA THR A 379 22.18 -49.35 38.78
C THR A 379 23.16 -48.64 39.72
N TYR A 380 22.80 -47.49 40.28
CA TYR A 380 22.96 -47.14 41.70
C TYR A 380 22.19 -45.86 42.02
#